data_AF-A0A521RQJ5-F1
#
_entry.id   AF-A0A521RQJ5-F1
#
_cell.length_a   1.000
_cell.length_b   1.000
_cell.length_c   1.000
_cell.angle_alpha   90.00
_cell.angle_beta   90.00
_cell.angle_gamma   90.00
#
_symmetry.space_group_name_H-M   'P 1'
#
loop_
_entity.id
_entity.type
_entity.pdbx_description
1 polymer ?
#
loop_
_entity_poly.entity_id
_entity_poly.type
_entity_poly.pdbx_seq_one_letter_code
_entity_poly.pdbx_strand_id
1 'polypeptide(L)' 'MSSLDDAIKVAAALRNQGKFSEAIDLIQRALAAAPPEDFARLDANREGLRVAEAAGLPVVARRFADAIAIKDVEEDPDEA' A
#
# COMPACT_ATOMS: atom_id res chain seq x y z
N MET A 1 8.45 -5.11 -14.45
CA MET A 1 7.34 -4.84 -13.51
C MET A 1 7.53 -5.78 -12.34
N SER A 2 7.55 -5.22 -11.13
CA SER A 2 7.49 -6.00 -9.89
C SER A 2 6.09 -6.62 -9.75
N SER A 3 5.95 -7.65 -8.91
CA SER A 3 4.63 -8.18 -8.55
C SER A 3 3.75 -7.12 -7.84
N LEU A 4 4.37 -6.12 -7.22
CA LEU A 4 3.69 -4.98 -6.61
C LEU A 4 3.10 -4.02 -7.65
N ASP A 5 3.82 -3.72 -8.75
CA ASP A 5 3.30 -2.87 -9.84
C ASP A 5 1.98 -3.40 -10.39
N ASP A 6 1.90 -4.72 -10.57
CA ASP A 6 0.69 -5.38 -11.05
C ASP A 6 -0.41 -5.37 -9.98
N ALA A 7 -0.06 -5.62 -8.72
CA ALA A 7 -1.00 -5.55 -7.60
C ALA A 7 -1.61 -4.15 -7.45
N ILE A 8 -0.81 -3.07 -7.60
CA ILE A 8 -1.27 -1.68 -7.54
C ILE A 8 -2.32 -1.42 -8.62
N LYS A 9 -2.06 -1.81 -9.87
CA LYS A 9 -3.00 -1.59 -10.99
C LYS A 9 -4.31 -2.31 -10.78
N VAL A 10 -4.26 -3.57 -10.36
CA VAL A 10 -5.46 -4.38 -10.11
C VAL A 10 -6.23 -3.84 -8.90
N ALA A 11 -5.53 -3.47 -7.82
CA ALA A 11 -6.16 -2.86 -6.64
C ALA A 11 -6.85 -1.53 -6.97
N ALA A 12 -6.25 -0.68 -7.80
CA ALA A 12 -6.87 0.56 -8.26
C ALA A 12 -8.15 0.28 -9.09
N ALA A 13 -8.13 -0.74 -9.96
CA ALA A 13 -9.31 -1.15 -10.70
C ALA A 13 -10.42 -1.72 -9.79
N LEU A 14 -10.06 -2.49 -8.76
CA LEU A 14 -10.99 -3.01 -7.76
C LEU A 14 -11.58 -1.89 -6.89
N ARG A 15 -10.76 -0.91 -6.48
CA ARG A 15 -11.21 0.29 -5.76
C ARG A 15 -12.25 1.06 -6.56
N ASN A 16 -12.01 1.27 -7.85
CA ASN A 16 -12.97 1.95 -8.74
C ASN A 16 -14.28 1.17 -8.91
N GLN A 17 -14.28 -0.15 -8.69
CA GLN A 17 -15.47 -0.99 -8.68
C GLN A 17 -16.15 -1.07 -7.30
N GLY A 18 -15.62 -0.39 -6.28
CA GLY A 18 -16.10 -0.50 -4.89
C GLY A 18 -15.73 -1.82 -4.20
N LYS A 19 -14.88 -2.64 -4.81
CA LYS A 19 -14.44 -3.95 -4.29
C LYS A 19 -13.27 -3.77 -3.32
N PHE A 20 -13.52 -3.04 -2.25
CA PHE A 20 -12.46 -2.60 -1.36
C PHE A 20 -11.79 -3.75 -0.60
N SER A 21 -12.55 -4.75 -0.15
CA SER A 21 -11.99 -5.91 0.56
C SER A 21 -11.02 -6.70 -0.32
N GLU A 22 -11.39 -6.95 -1.59
CA GLU A 22 -10.52 -7.64 -2.56
C GLU A 22 -9.25 -6.83 -2.85
N ALA A 23 -9.37 -5.50 -2.98
CA ALA A 23 -8.23 -4.62 -3.22
C ALA A 23 -7.26 -4.60 -2.03
N ILE A 24 -7.76 -4.53 -0.80
CA ILE A 24 -6.94 -4.57 0.43
C ILE A 24 -6.21 -5.90 0.54
N ASP A 25 -6.93 -7.02 0.39
CA ASP A 25 -6.36 -8.36 0.46
C ASP A 25 -5.24 -8.56 -0.57
N LEU A 26 -5.45 -8.08 -1.79
CA LEU A 26 -4.46 -8.15 -2.86
C LEU A 26 -3.17 -7.39 -2.49
N ILE A 27 -3.30 -6.12 -2.06
CA ILE A 27 -2.15 -5.29 -1.70
C ILE A 27 -1.38 -5.90 -0.52
N GLN A 28 -2.08 -6.36 0.52
CA GLN A 28 -1.44 -6.96 1.69
C GLN A 28 -0.65 -8.23 1.34
N ARG A 29 -1.24 -9.10 0.52
CA ARG A 29 -0.56 -10.32 0.05
C ARG A 29 0.66 -10.00 -0.80
N ALA A 30 0.53 -9.02 -1.71
CA ALA A 30 1.63 -8.62 -2.57
C ALA A 30 2.78 -8.01 -1.76
N LEU A 31 2.49 -7.12 -0.79
CA LEU A 31 3.48 -6.54 0.12
C LEU A 31 4.18 -7.58 1.00
N ALA A 32 3.47 -8.61 1.44
CA ALA A 32 4.03 -9.70 2.23
C ALA A 32 4.96 -10.63 1.42
N ALA A 33 4.69 -10.78 0.12
CA ALA A 33 5.50 -11.59 -0.78
C ALA A 33 6.69 -10.83 -1.39
N ALA A 34 6.62 -9.50 -1.46
CA ALA A 34 7.68 -8.66 -2.01
C ALA A 34 8.86 -8.51 -1.03
N PRO A 35 10.10 -8.44 -1.53
CA PRO A 35 11.25 -8.16 -0.69
C PRO A 35 11.14 -6.77 -0.03
N PRO A 36 11.75 -6.54 1.15
CA PRO A 36 11.66 -5.25 1.86
C PRO A 36 12.19 -4.05 1.08
N GLU A 37 13.21 -4.29 0.26
CA GLU A 37 13.88 -3.32 -0.61
C GLU A 37 13.19 -3.08 -1.95
N ASP A 38 12.03 -3.72 -2.23
CA ASP A 38 11.28 -3.44 -3.44
C ASP A 38 10.81 -1.97 -3.47
N PHE A 39 11.25 -1.22 -4.50
CA PHE A 39 10.94 0.20 -4.66
C PHE A 39 9.44 0.46 -4.81
N ALA A 40 8.66 -0.51 -5.30
CA ALA A 40 7.22 -0.35 -5.47
C ALA A 40 6.42 -0.46 -4.15
N ARG A 41 7.06 -0.79 -3.02
CA ARG A 41 6.37 -0.90 -1.72
C ARG A 41 5.70 0.40 -1.27
N LEU A 42 6.36 1.53 -1.51
CA LEU A 42 5.82 2.85 -1.14
C LEU A 42 4.52 3.12 -1.89
N ASP A 43 4.50 2.88 -3.20
CA ASP A 43 3.32 3.07 -4.03
C ASP A 43 2.22 2.04 -3.73
N ALA A 44 2.58 0.80 -3.39
CA ALA A 44 1.64 -0.20 -2.91
C ALA A 44 0.98 0.19 -1.58
N ASN A 45 1.74 0.73 -0.62
CA ASN A 45 1.19 1.25 0.63
C ASN A 45 0.27 2.46 0.39
N ARG A 46 0.65 3.37 -0.52
CA ARG A 46 -0.18 4.52 -0.91
C ARG A 46 -1.49 4.09 -1.54
N GLU A 47 -1.50 3.09 -2.43
CA GLU A 47 -2.76 2.57 -2.96
C GLU A 47 -3.57 1.88 -1.87
N GLY A 48 -2.94 1.10 -0.98
CA GLY A 48 -3.61 0.49 0.17
C GLY A 48 -4.31 1.50 1.07
N LEU A 49 -3.65 2.65 1.33
CA LEU A 49 -4.23 3.78 2.05
C LEU A 49 -5.48 4.31 1.34
N ARG A 50 -5.39 4.64 0.04
CA ARG A 50 -6.52 5.16 -0.74
C ARG A 50 -7.70 4.19 -0.76
N VAL A 51 -7.44 2.88 -0.87
CA VAL A 51 -8.47 1.84 -0.82
C VAL A 51 -9.15 1.82 0.55
N ALA A 52 -8.38 1.83 1.64
CA ALA A 52 -8.90 1.79 2.99
C ALA A 52 -9.71 3.06 3.36
N GLU A 53 -9.26 4.23 2.92
CA GLU A 53 -9.99 5.49 3.07
C GLU A 53 -11.31 5.46 2.31
N ALA A 54 -11.30 5.02 1.04
CA ALA A 54 -12.52 4.88 0.24
C ALA A 54 -13.53 3.89 0.84
N ALA A 55 -13.03 2.88 1.55
CA ALA A 55 -13.84 1.88 2.24
C ALA A 55 -14.38 2.36 3.61
N GLY A 56 -13.93 3.51 4.11
CA GLY A 56 -14.26 3.98 5.47
C GLY A 56 -13.65 3.09 6.57
N LEU A 57 -12.45 2.55 6.34
CA LEU A 57 -11.75 1.64 7.26
C LEU A 57 -10.55 2.33 7.93
N PRO A 58 -10.75 3.18 8.95
CA PRO A 58 -9.71 4.05 9.51
C PRO A 58 -8.54 3.27 10.13
N VAL A 59 -8.81 2.11 10.72
CA VAL A 59 -7.75 1.25 11.31
C VAL A 59 -6.83 0.68 10.23
N VAL A 60 -7.36 0.33 9.06
CA VAL A 60 -6.57 -0.20 7.94
C VAL A 60 -5.80 0.92 7.27
N ALA A 61 -6.45 2.08 7.06
CA ALA A 61 -5.81 3.28 6.53
C ALA A 61 -4.61 3.68 7.39
N ARG A 62 -4.77 3.68 8.73
CA ARG A 62 -3.69 4.03 9.65
C ARG A 62 -2.47 3.12 9.50
N ARG A 63 -2.66 1.81 9.33
CA ARG A 63 -1.55 0.86 9.13
C ARG A 63 -0.74 1.15 7.87
N PHE A 64 -1.43 1.47 6.77
CA PHE A 64 -0.74 1.87 5.54
C PHE A 64 -0.04 3.21 5.68
N ALA A 65 -0.64 4.18 6.37
CA ALA A 65 -0.02 5.47 6.65
C ALA A 65 1.24 5.35 7.53
N ASP A 66 1.20 4.52 8.58
CA ASP A 66 2.37 4.26 9.42
C ASP A 66 3.50 3.60 8.61
N ALA A 67 3.18 2.67 7.71
CA ALA A 67 4.16 2.04 6.81
C ALA A 67 4.78 3.01 5.79
N ILE A 68 4.05 4.05 5.36
CA ILE A 68 4.57 5.14 4.52
C ILE A 68 5.54 5.99 5.34
N ALA A 69 5.15 6.40 6.55
CA ALA A 69 5.96 7.25 7.41
C ALA A 69 7.29 6.62 7.81
N ILE A 70 7.35 5.28 8.00
CA ILE A 70 8.62 4.59 8.30
C ILE A 70 9.59 4.67 7.11
N LYS A 71 9.08 4.50 5.88
CA LYS A 71 9.89 4.61 4.65
C LYS A 71 10.46 6.02 4.48
N ASP A 72 9.65 7.04 4.76
CA ASP A 72 10.10 8.44 4.67
C ASP A 72 11.23 8.75 5.69
N VAL A 73 11.22 8.12 6.86
CA VAL A 73 12.28 8.26 7.89
C VAL A 73 13.54 7.45 7.58
N GLU A 74 13.41 6.26 6.95
CA GLU A 74 14.60 5.49 6.51
C GLU A 74 15.34 6.15 5.35
N GLU A 75 14.65 6.95 4.53
CA GLU A 75 15.21 7.64 3.37
C GLU A 75 15.85 9.01 3.73
N ASP A 76 15.58 9.56 4.92
CA ASP A 76 16.13 10.83 5.40
C ASP A 76 16.96 10.65 6.69
N PRO A 77 18.25 10.26 6.59
CA PRO A 77 19.09 9.98 7.75
C PRO A 77 19.59 11.23 8.51
N ASP A 78 19.25 12.45 8.08
CA ASP A 78 19.87 13.70 8.56
C ASP A 78 19.01 14.53 9.53
N GLU A 79 17.84 14.06 10.00
CA GLU A 79 17.03 14.72 11.05
C GLU A 79 17.02 13.97 12.40
N ALA A 80 18.18 13.82 13.05
CA ALA A 80 18.30 13.36 14.45
C ALA A 80 19.16 14.29 15.32
#